data_AF-A0A7S1S414-F1
#
_entry.id   AF-A0A7S1S414-F1
#
_cell.length_a   1.000
_cell.length_b   1.000
_cell.length_c   1.000
_cell.angle_alpha   90.00
_cell.angle_beta   90.00
_cell.angle_gamma   90.00
#
_symmetry.space_group_name_H-M   'P 1'
#
loop_
_entity.id
_entity.type
_entity.pdbx_description
1 polymer ?
#
loop_
_entity_poly.entity_id
_entity_poly.type
_entity_poly.pdbx_seq_one_letter_code
_entity_poly.pdbx_strand_id
1 'polypeptide(L)'
;AGAARLAASRRRALSAGARRDEWEDLRKRKQQAIAKEDYRLAGELKRKQAALEESIGPDQELQALREKKRRAVEAEDYDAAAKVKQEERRLLGLEAELLRGAVGLAAELAAACRLGEDGAGGTLEAKLRPPAGAAGEELWAAVTAELQVEATAAGAQAPKRL
;
A
#
# COMPACT_ATOMS: atom_id res chain seq x y z
N ALA A 1 18.93 12.25 -18.16
CA ALA A 1 18.70 11.56 -16.88
C ALA A 1 17.25 11.62 -16.35
N GLY A 2 16.47 12.68 -16.61
CA GLY A 2 15.07 12.81 -16.12
C GLY A 2 14.05 11.83 -16.75
N ALA A 3 14.16 11.55 -18.05
CA ALA A 3 13.20 10.68 -18.76
C ALA A 3 13.16 9.24 -18.25
N ALA A 4 14.31 8.68 -17.85
CA ALA A 4 14.39 7.33 -17.30
C ALA A 4 13.76 7.21 -15.90
N ARG A 5 13.87 8.26 -15.07
CA ARG A 5 13.23 8.34 -13.75
C ARG A 5 11.70 8.48 -13.87
N LEU A 6 11.22 9.29 -14.81
CA LEU A 6 9.80 9.40 -15.12
C LEU A 6 9.24 8.10 -15.68
N ALA A 7 9.94 7.41 -16.60
CA ALA A 7 9.51 6.11 -17.11
C ALA A 7 9.47 5.02 -16.04
N ALA A 8 10.37 5.07 -15.04
CA ALA A 8 10.38 4.14 -13.91
C ALA A 8 9.29 4.43 -12.88
N SER A 9 9.04 5.70 -12.56
CA SER A 9 7.92 6.13 -11.70
C SER A 9 6.58 5.81 -12.37
N ARG A 10 6.45 6.10 -13.66
CA ARG A 10 5.26 5.75 -14.45
C ARG A 10 5.06 4.25 -14.53
N ARG A 11 6.11 3.43 -14.73
CA ARG A 11 5.98 1.97 -14.67
C ARG A 11 5.54 1.47 -13.30
N ARG A 12 6.03 2.05 -12.20
CA ARG A 12 5.61 1.68 -10.84
C ARG A 12 4.18 2.11 -10.53
N ALA A 13 3.78 3.31 -10.94
CA ALA A 13 2.41 3.78 -10.83
C ALA A 13 1.46 2.97 -11.71
N LEU A 14 1.90 2.56 -12.90
CA LEU A 14 1.14 1.67 -13.79
C LEU A 14 1.08 0.24 -13.27
N SER A 15 2.12 -0.29 -12.63
CA SER A 15 2.04 -1.61 -12.00
C SER A 15 1.22 -1.59 -10.72
N ALA A 16 1.24 -0.49 -9.96
CA ALA A 16 0.35 -0.29 -8.83
C ALA A 16 -1.11 -0.12 -9.28
N GLY A 17 -1.33 0.64 -10.36
CA GLY A 17 -2.64 0.80 -11.01
C GLY A 17 -3.15 -0.50 -11.62
N ALA A 18 -2.34 -1.19 -12.42
CA ALA A 18 -2.71 -2.47 -13.03
C ALA A 18 -3.00 -3.56 -11.98
N ARG A 19 -2.27 -3.55 -10.85
CA ARG A 19 -2.57 -4.45 -9.73
C ARG A 19 -3.80 -4.02 -8.94
N ARG A 20 -4.08 -2.72 -8.83
CA ARG A 20 -5.35 -2.22 -8.29
C ARG A 20 -6.52 -2.68 -9.16
N ASP A 21 -6.40 -2.55 -10.48
CA ASP A 21 -7.40 -3.00 -11.44
C ASP A 21 -7.61 -4.52 -11.34
N GLU A 22 -6.53 -5.31 -11.27
CA GLU A 22 -6.58 -6.77 -11.08
C GLU A 22 -7.26 -7.15 -9.76
N TRP A 23 -6.97 -6.43 -8.67
CA TRP A 23 -7.58 -6.67 -7.37
C TRP A 23 -9.07 -6.29 -7.36
N GLU A 24 -9.44 -5.17 -7.98
CA GLU A 24 -10.82 -4.75 -8.18
C GLU A 24 -11.60 -5.74 -9.05
N ASP A 25 -11.01 -6.25 -10.12
CA ASP A 25 -11.60 -7.26 -10.99
C ASP A 25 -11.82 -8.58 -10.25
N LEU A 26 -10.85 -9.04 -9.46
CA LEU A 26 -11.00 -10.21 -8.59
C LEU A 26 -12.14 -10.00 -7.58
N ARG A 27 -12.27 -8.80 -7.01
CA ARG A 27 -13.34 -8.45 -6.06
C ARG A 27 -14.71 -8.48 -6.74
N LYS A 28 -14.84 -7.87 -7.92
CA LYS A 28 -16.09 -7.87 -8.72
C LYS A 28 -16.51 -9.29 -9.10
N ARG A 29 -15.57 -10.10 -9.63
CA ARG A 29 -15.84 -11.49 -10.02
C ARG A 29 -16.25 -12.35 -8.82
N LYS A 30 -15.65 -12.12 -7.65
CA LYS A 30 -15.99 -12.82 -6.41
C LYS A 30 -17.41 -12.46 -5.95
N GLN A 31 -17.77 -11.18 -5.98
CA GLN A 31 -19.14 -10.73 -5.66
C GLN A 31 -20.16 -11.34 -6.63
N GLN A 32 -19.85 -11.39 -7.93
CA GLN A 32 -20.70 -12.04 -8.93
C GLN A 32 -20.86 -13.55 -8.69
N ALA A 33 -19.77 -14.24 -8.32
CA ALA A 33 -19.84 -15.67 -7.99
C ALA A 33 -20.71 -15.93 -6.76
N ILE A 34 -20.60 -15.09 -5.72
CA ILE A 34 -21.47 -15.14 -4.53
C ILE A 34 -22.93 -14.89 -4.90
N ALA A 35 -23.22 -13.89 -5.74
CA ALA A 35 -24.58 -13.57 -6.17
C ALA A 35 -25.22 -14.69 -7.01
N LYS A 36 -24.41 -15.51 -7.69
CA LYS A 36 -24.84 -16.71 -8.42
C LYS A 36 -24.83 -17.98 -7.56
N GLU A 37 -24.53 -17.86 -6.27
CA GLU A 37 -24.36 -18.96 -5.32
C GLU A 37 -23.27 -19.98 -5.73
N ASP A 38 -22.32 -19.57 -6.58
CA ASP A 38 -21.13 -20.36 -6.91
C ASP A 38 -20.04 -20.14 -5.85
N TYR A 39 -20.27 -20.76 -4.69
CA TYR A 39 -19.37 -20.66 -3.54
C TYR A 39 -18.00 -21.29 -3.79
N ARG A 40 -17.91 -22.25 -4.73
CA ARG A 40 -16.64 -22.86 -5.11
C ARG A 40 -15.75 -21.84 -5.82
N LEU A 41 -16.27 -21.17 -6.84
CA LEU A 41 -15.56 -20.12 -7.55
C LEU A 41 -15.22 -18.94 -6.63
N ALA A 42 -16.15 -18.52 -5.77
CA ALA A 42 -15.90 -17.47 -4.79
C ALA A 42 -14.73 -17.83 -3.84
N GLY A 43 -14.63 -19.10 -3.42
CA GLY A 43 -13.52 -19.60 -2.61
C GLY A 43 -12.18 -19.62 -3.35
N GLU A 44 -12.17 -19.98 -4.63
CA GLU A 44 -10.98 -19.88 -5.48
C GLU A 44 -10.53 -18.43 -5.67
N LEU A 45 -11.45 -17.51 -5.92
CA LEU A 45 -11.16 -16.08 -6.05
C LEU A 45 -10.66 -15.47 -4.73
N LYS A 46 -11.20 -15.88 -3.58
CA LYS A 46 -10.68 -15.48 -2.26
C LYS A 46 -9.24 -15.94 -2.05
N ARG A 47 -8.90 -17.17 -2.46
CA ARG A 47 -7.52 -17.69 -2.39
C ARG A 47 -6.58 -16.91 -3.31
N LYS A 48 -7.03 -16.55 -4.52
CA LYS A 48 -6.27 -15.70 -5.43
C LYS A 48 -6.04 -14.30 -4.86
N GLN A 49 -7.05 -13.70 -4.23
CA GLN A 49 -6.91 -12.42 -3.52
C GLN A 49 -5.87 -12.52 -2.40
N ALA A 50 -5.95 -13.55 -1.55
CA ALA A 50 -5.00 -13.77 -0.47
C ALA A 50 -3.57 -13.99 -0.98
N ALA A 51 -3.39 -14.74 -2.07
CA ALA A 51 -2.07 -14.93 -2.68
C ALA A 51 -1.53 -13.62 -3.28
N LEU A 52 -2.40 -12.81 -3.87
CA LEU A 52 -2.02 -11.51 -4.42
C LEU A 52 -1.64 -10.55 -3.30
N GLU A 53 -2.33 -10.59 -2.16
CA GLU A 53 -2.02 -9.87 -0.90
C GLU A 53 -0.74 -10.37 -0.23
N GLU A 54 -0.51 -11.68 -0.20
CA GLU A 54 0.69 -12.28 0.38
C GLU A 54 1.93 -12.01 -0.48
N SER A 55 1.75 -11.84 -1.80
CA SER A 55 2.82 -11.36 -2.70
C SER A 55 3.20 -9.89 -2.50
N ILE A 56 2.47 -9.17 -1.62
CA ILE A 56 2.69 -7.76 -1.28
C ILE A 56 3.69 -7.70 -0.13
N GLY A 57 4.95 -7.94 -0.43
CA GLY A 57 6.05 -7.58 0.44
C GLY A 57 7.16 -6.94 -0.37
N PRO A 58 7.55 -5.67 -0.15
CA PRO A 58 8.82 -5.17 -0.65
C PRO A 58 9.97 -6.12 -0.26
N ASP A 59 9.85 -6.77 0.90
CA ASP A 59 10.74 -7.82 1.37
C ASP A 59 10.79 -9.07 0.46
N GLN A 60 9.63 -9.54 -0.04
CA GLN A 60 9.59 -10.69 -0.94
C GLN A 60 10.18 -10.34 -2.32
N GLU A 61 9.93 -9.13 -2.83
CA GLU A 61 10.54 -8.66 -4.08
C GLU A 61 12.06 -8.53 -3.94
N LEU A 62 12.55 -8.02 -2.80
CA LEU A 62 13.97 -7.99 -2.47
C LEU A 62 14.56 -9.41 -2.35
N GLN A 63 13.85 -10.34 -1.73
CA GLN A 63 14.27 -11.73 -1.62
C GLN A 63 14.38 -12.41 -3.00
N ALA A 64 13.39 -12.20 -3.87
CA ALA A 64 13.41 -12.71 -5.24
C ALA A 64 14.58 -12.13 -6.06
N LEU A 65 14.89 -10.84 -5.89
CA LEU A 65 16.08 -10.23 -6.51
C LEU A 65 17.38 -10.82 -5.97
N ARG A 66 17.49 -11.07 -4.66
CA ARG A 66 18.66 -11.73 -4.07
C ARG A 66 18.87 -13.14 -4.62
N GLU A 67 17.79 -13.91 -4.78
CA GLU A 67 17.86 -15.23 -5.39
C GLU A 67 18.25 -15.17 -6.87
N LYS A 68 17.68 -14.23 -7.64
CA LYS A 68 18.03 -14.02 -9.04
C LYS A 68 19.51 -13.65 -9.21
N LYS A 69 20.02 -12.79 -8.33
CA LYS A 69 21.45 -12.44 -8.29
C LYS A 69 22.31 -13.65 -7.97
N ARG A 70 21.91 -14.47 -6.99
CA ARG A 70 22.63 -15.71 -6.65
C ARG A 70 22.72 -16.64 -7.85
N ARG A 71 21.60 -16.89 -8.54
CA ARG A 71 21.56 -17.72 -9.77
C ARG A 71 22.42 -17.16 -10.89
N ALA A 72 22.44 -15.84 -11.07
CA ALA A 72 23.29 -15.20 -12.08
C ALA A 72 24.79 -15.36 -11.75
N VAL A 73 25.17 -15.24 -10.48
CA VAL A 73 26.55 -15.49 -10.03
C VAL A 73 26.94 -16.96 -10.18
N GLU A 74 26.03 -17.89 -9.86
CA GLU A 74 26.24 -19.34 -10.04
C GLU A 74 26.41 -19.70 -11.53
N ALA A 75 25.74 -18.98 -12.43
CA ALA A 75 25.88 -19.13 -13.87
C ALA A 75 27.06 -18.33 -14.47
N GLU A 76 27.89 -17.70 -13.63
CA GLU A 76 28.98 -16.79 -14.03
C GLU A 76 28.54 -15.62 -14.92
N ASP A 77 27.25 -15.28 -14.94
CA ASP A 77 26.69 -14.11 -15.62
C ASP A 77 26.78 -12.89 -14.70
N TYR A 78 27.98 -12.33 -14.61
CA TYR A 78 28.28 -11.18 -13.77
C TYR A 78 27.57 -9.90 -14.22
N ASP A 79 27.27 -9.77 -15.52
CA ASP A 79 26.52 -8.64 -16.06
C ASP A 79 25.06 -8.65 -15.58
N ALA A 80 24.41 -9.82 -15.60
CA ALA A 80 23.08 -9.99 -15.02
C ALA A 80 23.11 -9.75 -13.50
N ALA A 81 24.11 -10.28 -12.78
CA ALA A 81 24.25 -10.06 -11.34
C ALA A 81 24.42 -8.56 -10.99
N ALA A 82 25.16 -7.81 -11.79
CA ALA A 82 25.36 -6.36 -11.62
C ALA A 82 24.06 -5.59 -11.83
N LYS A 83 23.28 -5.92 -12.87
CA LYS A 83 21.95 -5.33 -13.12
C LYS A 83 21.01 -5.58 -11.95
N VAL A 84 20.95 -6.81 -11.45
CA VAL A 84 20.09 -7.17 -10.31
C VAL A 84 20.53 -6.44 -9.04
N LYS A 85 21.84 -6.28 -8.79
CA LYS A 85 22.37 -5.49 -7.66
C LYS A 85 22.01 -4.01 -7.76
N GLN A 86 21.96 -3.46 -8.98
CA GLN A 86 21.53 -2.07 -9.19
C GLN A 86 20.03 -1.91 -8.89
N GLU A 87 19.21 -2.87 -9.31
CA GLU A 87 17.78 -2.91 -9.00
C GLU A 87 17.51 -3.03 -7.50
N GLU A 88 18.23 -3.92 -6.80
CA GLU A 88 18.18 -4.08 -5.34
C GLU A 88 18.48 -2.76 -4.61
N ARG A 89 19.60 -2.09 -4.96
CA ARG A 89 19.96 -0.79 -4.38
C ARG A 89 18.89 0.28 -4.63
N ARG A 90 18.31 0.27 -5.83
CA ARG A 90 17.27 1.23 -6.20
C ARG A 90 16.02 1.03 -5.33
N LEU A 91 15.58 -0.21 -5.11
CA LEU A 91 14.42 -0.51 -4.28
C LEU A 91 14.65 -0.09 -2.82
N LEU A 92 15.79 -0.46 -2.24
CA LEU A 92 16.16 -0.04 -0.88
C LEU A 92 16.20 1.49 -0.71
N GLY A 93 16.67 2.22 -1.73
CA GLY A 93 16.67 3.68 -1.71
C GLY A 93 15.25 4.27 -1.67
N LEU A 94 14.33 3.69 -2.43
CA LEU A 94 12.92 4.13 -2.47
C LEU A 94 12.19 3.82 -1.16
N GLU A 95 12.46 2.65 -0.59
CA GLU A 95 11.92 2.26 0.71
C GLU A 95 12.36 3.26 1.80
N ALA A 96 13.65 3.62 1.83
CA ALA A 96 14.17 4.61 2.77
C ALA A 96 13.57 6.01 2.55
N GLU A 97 13.31 6.41 1.30
CA GLU A 97 12.62 7.67 0.97
C GLU A 97 11.17 7.67 1.48
N LEU A 98 10.43 6.58 1.25
CA LEU A 98 9.05 6.43 1.71
C LEU A 98 8.96 6.42 3.25
N LEU A 99 9.84 5.67 3.92
CA LEU A 99 9.89 5.64 5.38
C LEU A 99 10.18 7.04 5.96
N ARG A 100 11.12 7.78 5.36
CA ARG A 100 11.40 9.15 5.76
C ARG A 100 10.19 10.07 5.58
N GLY A 101 9.48 9.94 4.46
CA GLY A 101 8.25 10.69 4.19
C GLY A 101 7.14 10.38 5.19
N ALA A 102 6.93 9.09 5.49
CA ALA A 102 5.94 8.64 6.46
C ALA A 102 6.24 9.16 7.87
N VAL A 103 7.51 9.12 8.31
CA VAL A 103 7.94 9.69 9.60
C VAL A 103 7.72 11.21 9.63
N GLY A 104 8.00 11.90 8.52
CA GLY A 104 7.73 13.34 8.40
C GLY A 104 6.25 13.68 8.58
N LEU A 105 5.37 12.99 7.86
CA LEU A 105 3.92 13.16 7.96
C LEU A 105 3.39 12.83 9.36
N ALA A 106 3.89 11.75 9.97
CA ALA A 106 3.52 11.38 11.33
C ALA A 106 3.93 12.47 12.34
N ALA A 107 5.10 13.08 12.17
CA ALA A 107 5.56 14.17 13.01
C ALA A 107 4.72 15.44 12.82
N GLU A 108 4.35 15.78 11.58
CA GLU A 108 3.46 16.90 11.27
C GLU A 108 2.07 16.72 11.89
N LEU A 109 1.50 15.52 11.78
CA LEU A 109 0.22 15.17 12.42
C LEU A 109 0.32 15.25 13.95
N ALA A 110 1.38 14.70 14.54
CA ALA A 110 1.60 14.77 15.98
C ALA A 110 1.80 16.22 16.48
N ALA A 111 2.41 17.09 15.68
CA ALA A 111 2.51 18.52 15.98
C ALA A 111 1.15 19.21 15.88
N ALA A 112 0.34 18.89 14.86
CA ALA A 112 -1.01 19.42 14.71
C ALA A 112 -1.93 19.01 15.88
N CYS A 113 -1.84 17.76 16.35
CA CYS A 113 -2.62 17.29 17.50
C CYS A 113 -2.21 17.99 18.81
N ARG A 114 -0.90 18.22 19.04
CA ARG A 114 -0.40 18.92 20.23
C ARG A 114 -0.83 20.39 20.32
N LEU A 115 -1.10 21.03 19.18
CA LEU A 115 -1.61 22.40 19.13
C LEU A 115 -3.15 22.47 19.25
N GLY A 116 -3.84 21.33 19.32
CA GLY A 116 -5.29 21.22 19.34
C GLY A 116 -5.94 21.09 20.73
N GLU A 117 -5.16 20.98 21.81
CA GLU A 117 -5.71 20.83 23.17
C GLU A 117 -6.27 22.13 23.78
N ASP A 118 -5.97 23.30 23.20
CA ASP A 118 -6.44 24.60 23.68
C ASP A 118 -7.84 25.03 23.16
N GLY A 119 -8.67 24.08 22.69
CA GLY A 119 -10.11 24.34 22.51
C GLY A 119 -10.55 24.93 21.17
N ALA A 120 -9.89 24.57 20.06
CA ALA A 120 -10.34 24.91 18.71
C ALA A 120 -10.65 23.64 17.89
N GLY A 121 -11.72 22.94 18.25
CA GLY A 121 -12.25 21.76 17.54
C GLY A 121 -12.76 21.99 16.11
N GLY A 122 -12.28 23.02 15.40
CA GLY A 122 -12.82 23.47 14.11
C GLY A 122 -11.83 23.53 12.93
N THR A 123 -10.55 23.18 13.08
CA THR A 123 -9.55 23.44 12.00
C THR A 123 -8.84 22.23 11.40
N LEU A 124 -8.98 21.03 11.96
CA LEU A 124 -8.35 19.82 11.39
C LEU A 124 -9.07 19.35 10.10
N GLU A 125 -10.40 19.39 10.06
CA GLU A 125 -11.19 19.10 8.84
C GLU A 125 -10.89 20.10 7.71
N ALA A 126 -10.62 21.37 8.04
CA ALA A 126 -10.34 22.40 7.04
C ALA A 126 -8.95 22.27 6.40
N LYS A 127 -7.98 21.64 7.10
CA LYS A 127 -6.61 21.44 6.60
C LYS A 127 -6.40 20.09 5.92
N LEU A 128 -7.15 19.06 6.31
CA LEU A 128 -7.21 17.76 5.64
C LEU A 128 -8.17 17.79 4.45
N ARG A 129 -8.07 18.84 3.61
CA ARG A 129 -8.87 18.93 2.40
C ARG A 129 -8.43 17.81 1.46
N PRO A 130 -9.36 16.98 0.95
CA PRO A 130 -9.01 15.95 -0.02
C PRO A 130 -8.29 16.58 -1.22
N PRO A 131 -7.25 15.92 -1.77
CA PRO A 131 -6.60 16.42 -2.96
C PRO A 131 -7.66 16.53 -4.06
N ALA A 132 -7.78 17.72 -4.65
CA ALA A 132 -8.87 18.02 -5.58
C ALA A 132 -8.88 17.03 -6.76
N GLY A 133 -10.01 16.36 -6.97
CA GLY A 133 -10.22 15.36 -8.02
C GLY A 133 -10.91 14.11 -7.50
N ALA A 134 -11.73 13.47 -8.35
CA ALA A 134 -12.57 12.32 -7.97
C ALA A 134 -11.77 11.18 -7.31
N ALA A 135 -10.55 10.90 -7.79
CA ALA A 135 -9.69 9.87 -7.20
C ALA A 135 -9.16 10.24 -5.80
N GLY A 136 -9.00 11.53 -5.51
CA GLY A 136 -8.56 12.03 -4.22
C GLY A 136 -9.65 11.96 -3.16
N GLU A 137 -10.90 12.21 -3.55
CA GLU A 137 -12.08 12.10 -2.69
C GLU A 137 -12.40 10.64 -2.33
N GLU A 138 -12.31 9.71 -3.29
CA GLU A 138 -12.53 8.28 -3.02
C GLU A 138 -11.50 7.70 -2.03
N LEU A 139 -10.22 8.06 -2.20
CA LEU A 139 -9.16 7.64 -1.29
C LEU A 139 -9.36 8.21 0.12
N TRP A 140 -9.78 9.47 0.21
CA TRP A 140 -10.09 10.10 1.50
C TRP A 140 -11.26 9.43 2.20
N ALA A 141 -12.33 9.12 1.46
CA ALA A 141 -13.50 8.43 2.00
C ALA A 141 -13.18 7.01 2.50
N ALA A 142 -12.27 6.31 1.83
CA ALA A 142 -11.82 4.99 2.27
C ALA A 142 -11.02 5.05 3.58
N VAL A 143 -10.09 6.01 3.69
CA VAL A 143 -9.24 6.19 4.88
C VAL A 143 -10.08 6.60 6.10
N THR A 144 -11.06 7.49 5.93
CA THR A 144 -11.94 7.89 7.04
C THR A 144 -12.88 6.77 7.50
N ALA A 145 -13.37 5.94 6.58
CA ALA A 145 -14.18 4.78 6.93
C ALA A 145 -13.38 3.76 7.77
N GLU A 146 -12.11 3.55 7.45
CA GLU A 146 -11.23 2.62 8.17
C GLU A 146 -10.92 3.12 9.60
N LEU A 147 -10.64 4.43 9.74
CA LEU A 147 -10.43 5.05 11.05
C LEU A 147 -11.68 5.01 11.96
N GLN A 148 -12.88 5.10 11.39
CA GLN A 148 -14.13 4.97 12.15
C GLN A 148 -14.36 3.53 12.66
N VAL A 149 -13.98 2.52 11.88
CA VAL A 149 -14.06 1.12 12.31
C VAL A 149 -13.13 0.85 13.50
N GLU A 150 -11.91 1.37 13.48
CA GLU A 150 -10.99 1.22 14.62
C GLU A 150 -11.47 1.94 15.89
N ALA A 151 -12.03 3.15 15.75
CA ALA A 151 -12.57 3.91 16.87
C ALA A 151 -13.75 3.18 17.55
N THR A 152 -14.62 2.55 16.77
CA THR A 152 -15.75 1.77 17.30
C THR A 152 -15.30 0.44 17.94
N ALA A 153 -14.25 -0.19 17.42
CA ALA A 153 -13.67 -1.39 18.03
C ALA A 153 -12.97 -1.09 19.37
N ALA A 154 -12.28 0.05 19.49
CA ALA A 154 -11.63 0.47 20.72
C ALA A 154 -12.64 0.87 21.82
N GLY A 155 -13.80 1.43 21.45
CA GLY A 155 -14.85 1.79 22.40
C GLY A 155 -15.61 0.62 23.04
N ALA A 156 -15.54 -0.59 22.45
CA ALA A 156 -16.25 -1.77 22.95
C ALA A 156 -15.52 -2.51 24.10
N GLN A 157 -14.24 -2.21 24.36
CA GLN A 157 -13.46 -2.77 25.47
C GLN A 157 -13.47 -1.84 26.70
N ALA A 158 -14.64 -1.42 27.17
CA ALA A 158 -14.74 -0.79 28.48
C ALA A 158 -14.76 -1.89 29.58
N PRO A 159 -13.83 -1.90 30.56
CA PRO A 159 -13.79 -2.93 31.59
C PRO A 159 -15.00 -2.77 32.51
N LYS A 160 -15.80 -3.85 32.64
CA LYS A 160 -16.78 -3.99 33.73
C LYS A 160 -16.03 -3.89 35.06
N ARG A 161 -16.13 -2.75 35.73
CA ARG A 161 -15.74 -2.63 37.14
C ARG A 161 -16.72 -3.48 37.94
N LEU A 162 -16.23 -4.58 38.49
CA LEU A 162 -16.88 -5.36 39.55
C LEU A 162 -16.74 -4.64 40.88
#